data_AF-A0A1F4E6L5-F1
#
_entry.id   AF-A0A1F4E6L5-F1
#
_cell.length_a   1.000
_cell.length_b   1.000
_cell.length_c   1.000
_cell.angle_alpha   90.00
_cell.angle_beta   90.00
_cell.angle_gamma   90.00
#
_symmetry.space_group_name_H-M   'P 1'
#
loop_
_entity.id
_entity.type
_entity.pdbx_description
1 polymer ?
#
loop_
_entity_poly.entity_id
_entity_poly.type
_entity_poly.pdbx_seq_one_letter_code
_entity_poly.pdbx_strand_id
1 'polypeptide(L)'
;MIQHTRNPAAQGASLPMPPALRRLAEAALARLRREGSACEETGSAVWQADLTGPQDEKLRVLCRGPALPATVPAEMATAERIAAERPWLGAYRLTVEAPLVVLDLCWSDNQPLRIMSYSRGAWEQLLLP
;
A
#
# COMPACT_ATOMS: atom_id res chain seq x y z
N MET A 1 -10.13 -17.85 37.05
CA MET A 1 -9.40 -18.43 35.89
C MET A 1 -10.28 -18.20 34.67
N ILE A 2 -10.14 -17.03 34.02
CA ILE A 2 -10.99 -16.66 32.89
C ILE A 2 -10.42 -17.37 31.67
N GLN A 3 -11.13 -18.38 31.19
CA GLN A 3 -10.80 -19.05 29.94
C GLN A 3 -10.91 -18.01 28.82
N HIS A 4 -9.79 -17.66 28.20
CA HIS A 4 -9.77 -16.96 26.93
C HIS A 4 -10.38 -17.91 25.89
N THR A 5 -11.69 -17.78 25.68
CA THR A 5 -12.36 -18.29 24.48
C THR A 5 -11.68 -17.61 23.29
N ARG A 6 -10.74 -18.32 22.66
CA ARG A 6 -10.25 -17.97 21.32
C ARG A 6 -11.48 -17.86 20.44
N ASN A 7 -11.83 -16.65 20.04
CA ASN A 7 -12.92 -16.39 19.13
C ASN A 7 -12.56 -17.07 17.79
N PRO A 8 -13.28 -18.14 17.37
CA PRO A 8 -12.97 -18.84 16.12
C PRO A 8 -13.37 -18.04 14.87
N ALA A 9 -13.89 -16.82 15.03
CA ALA A 9 -14.34 -15.96 13.94
C ALA A 9 -13.21 -15.22 13.18
N ALA A 10 -11.95 -15.26 13.62
CA ALA A 10 -10.85 -14.55 12.95
C ALA A 10 -10.27 -15.27 11.71
N GLN A 11 -10.91 -16.36 11.25
CA GLN A 11 -10.53 -17.06 10.01
C GLN A 11 -11.35 -16.61 8.78
N GLY A 12 -12.18 -15.56 8.90
CA GLY A 12 -12.89 -14.94 7.78
C GLY A 12 -12.70 -13.42 7.80
N ALA A 13 -12.56 -12.71 6.69
CA ALA A 13 -12.31 -13.11 5.32
C ALA A 13 -11.31 -12.08 4.78
N SER A 14 -10.30 -12.51 4.06
CA SER A 14 -9.60 -11.62 3.14
C SER A 14 -10.32 -11.70 1.79
N LEU A 15 -10.23 -10.63 1.01
CA LEU A 15 -10.77 -10.59 -0.34
C LEU A 15 -9.61 -10.54 -1.33
N PRO A 16 -9.72 -11.19 -2.50
CA PRO A 16 -8.73 -10.99 -3.55
C PRO A 16 -8.66 -9.51 -3.91
N MET A 17 -7.44 -8.99 -4.05
CA MET A 17 -7.23 -7.61 -4.47
C MET A 17 -7.74 -7.43 -5.91
N PRO A 18 -8.52 -6.38 -6.21
CA PRO A 18 -8.96 -6.08 -7.56
C PRO A 18 -7.77 -6.00 -8.53
N PRO A 19 -7.83 -6.63 -9.72
CA PRO A 19 -6.70 -6.67 -10.65
C PRO A 19 -6.18 -5.27 -11.05
N ALA A 20 -7.08 -4.30 -11.20
CA ALA A 20 -6.71 -2.92 -11.52
C ALA A 20 -5.88 -2.28 -10.39
N LEU A 21 -6.32 -2.43 -9.14
CA LEU A 21 -5.59 -1.91 -7.97
C LEU A 21 -4.23 -2.60 -7.83
N ARG A 22 -4.18 -3.92 -8.04
CA ARG A 22 -2.93 -4.68 -8.02
C ARG A 22 -1.94 -4.16 -9.05
N ARG A 23 -2.38 -3.97 -10.29
CA ARG A 23 -1.55 -3.43 -11.37
C ARG A 23 -1.01 -2.04 -11.02
N LEU A 24 -1.82 -1.16 -10.44
CA LEU A 24 -1.38 0.17 -10.04
C LEU A 24 -0.34 0.11 -8.92
N ALA A 25 -0.58 -0.71 -7.89
CA ALA A 25 0.35 -0.85 -6.77
C ALA A 25 1.68 -1.49 -7.20
N GLU A 26 1.64 -2.52 -8.05
CA GLU A 26 2.84 -3.15 -8.61
C GLU A 26 3.59 -2.21 -9.56
N ALA A 27 2.89 -1.41 -10.37
CA ALA A 27 3.50 -0.39 -11.21
C ALA A 27 4.19 0.71 -10.38
N ALA A 28 3.56 1.17 -9.30
CA ALA A 28 4.16 2.12 -8.36
C ALA A 28 5.45 1.56 -7.73
N LEU A 29 5.44 0.31 -7.25
CA LEU A 29 6.64 -0.35 -6.75
C LEU A 29 7.71 -0.50 -7.84
N ALA A 30 7.32 -0.81 -9.07
CA ALA A 30 8.25 -0.91 -10.19
C ALA A 30 8.92 0.44 -10.52
N ARG A 31 8.17 1.55 -10.42
CA ARG A 31 8.74 2.91 -10.54
C ARG A 31 9.75 3.19 -9.44
N LEU A 32 9.42 2.88 -8.19
CA LEU A 32 10.36 3.04 -7.08
C LEU A 32 11.65 2.22 -7.25
N ARG A 33 11.58 1.01 -7.83
CA ARG A 33 12.79 0.22 -8.10
C ARG A 33 13.69 0.80 -9.17
N ARG A 34 13.09 1.43 -10.18
CA ARG A 34 13.82 1.95 -11.34
C ARG A 34 14.38 3.35 -11.09
N GLU A 35 13.58 4.19 -10.48
CA GLU A 35 13.78 5.64 -10.42
C GLU A 35 13.84 6.14 -8.97
N GLY A 36 13.52 5.29 -8.00
CA GLY A 36 13.39 5.69 -6.61
C GLY A 36 14.73 5.93 -5.91
N SER A 37 14.76 6.96 -5.08
CA SER A 37 15.86 7.24 -4.15
C SER A 37 15.45 6.85 -2.74
N ALA A 38 16.35 6.19 -2.00
CA ALA A 38 16.14 5.86 -0.60
C ALA A 38 16.64 6.98 0.32
N CYS A 39 15.84 7.32 1.32
CA CYS A 39 16.20 8.19 2.42
C CYS A 39 15.83 7.50 3.74
N GLU A 40 16.60 7.71 4.80
CA GLU A 40 16.22 7.24 6.13
C GLU A 40 15.36 8.28 6.84
N GLU A 41 14.19 7.85 7.33
CA GLU A 41 13.30 8.67 8.15
C GLU A 41 12.98 7.90 9.43
N THR A 42 13.44 8.40 10.58
CA THR A 42 13.08 7.92 11.92
C THR A 42 13.06 6.39 12.06
N GLY A 43 14.14 5.72 11.66
CA GLY A 43 14.27 4.26 11.79
C GLY A 43 13.50 3.43 10.77
N SER A 44 12.99 4.05 9.69
CA SER A 44 12.43 3.37 8.52
C SER A 44 13.06 3.92 7.25
N ALA A 45 13.30 3.04 6.28
CA ALA A 45 13.70 3.48 4.95
C ALA A 45 12.46 3.97 4.17
N VAL A 46 12.66 5.06 3.44
CA VAL A 46 11.65 5.69 2.61
C VAL A 46 12.19 5.75 1.19
N TRP A 47 11.55 5.03 0.29
CA TRP A 47 11.80 5.13 -1.16
C TRP A 47 10.84 6.13 -1.74
N GLN A 48 11.35 7.06 -2.55
CA GLN A 48 10.54 8.04 -3.25
C GLN A 48 10.93 8.16 -4.71
N ALA A 49 9.94 8.36 -5.57
CA ALA A 49 10.13 8.72 -6.97
C ALA A 49 9.13 9.82 -7.35
N ASP A 50 9.64 10.86 -8.01
CA ASP A 50 8.83 11.93 -8.59
C ASP A 50 8.73 11.69 -10.10
N LEU A 51 7.51 11.62 -10.62
CA LEU A 51 7.24 11.46 -12.04
C LEU A 51 6.55 12.70 -12.58
N THR A 52 6.94 13.09 -13.78
CA THR A 52 6.30 14.17 -14.54
C THR A 52 5.70 13.59 -15.81
N GLY A 53 4.40 13.79 -15.98
CA GLY A 53 3.69 13.41 -17.20
C GLY A 53 3.91 14.38 -18.36
N PRO A 54 3.39 14.03 -19.55
CA PRO A 54 3.57 14.83 -20.76
C PRO A 54 2.97 16.25 -20.67
N GLN A 55 2.00 16.47 -19.78
CA GLN A 55 1.38 17.78 -19.56
C GLN A 55 1.87 18.51 -18.29
N ASP A 56 3.09 18.20 -17.82
CA ASP A 56 3.68 18.72 -16.56
C ASP A 56 2.88 18.36 -15.28
N GLU A 57 2.06 17.32 -15.40
CA GLU A 57 1.35 16.69 -14.30
C GLU A 57 2.32 15.91 -13.40
N LYS A 58 2.32 16.24 -12.11
CA LYS A 58 3.27 15.69 -11.14
C LYS A 58 2.64 14.59 -10.33
N LEU A 59 3.39 13.51 -10.19
CA LEU A 59 3.02 12.34 -9.42
C LEU A 59 4.17 11.99 -8.50
N ARG A 60 3.91 11.89 -7.20
CA ARG A 60 4.91 11.40 -6.25
C ARG A 60 4.52 10.03 -5.74
N VAL A 61 5.45 9.09 -5.79
CA VAL A 61 5.30 7.74 -5.26
C VAL A 61 6.21 7.59 -4.06
N LEU A 62 5.68 7.11 -2.95
CA LEU A 62 6.45 6.85 -1.74
C LEU A 62 6.18 5.43 -1.24
N CYS A 63 7.23 4.72 -0.80
CA CYS A 63 7.09 3.52 -0.01
C CYS A 63 7.91 3.63 1.27
N ARG A 64 7.31 3.32 2.41
CA ARG A 64 7.97 3.24 3.72
C ARG A 64 8.02 1.79 4.16
N GLY A 65 9.14 1.37 4.74
CA GLY A 65 9.29 0.05 5.34
C GLY A 65 10.74 -0.32 5.64
N PRO A 66 11.00 -1.54 6.13
CA PRO A 66 12.35 -2.02 6.43
C PRO A 66 13.20 -2.25 5.16
N ALA A 67 12.55 -2.60 4.05
CA ALA A 67 13.14 -2.77 2.71
C ALA A 67 12.08 -2.43 1.64
N LEU A 68 12.49 -2.16 0.40
CA LEU A 68 11.53 -1.97 -0.69
C LEU A 68 10.91 -3.34 -1.04
N PRO A 69 9.61 -3.56 -0.85
CA PRO A 69 9.00 -4.87 -1.06
C PRO A 69 9.02 -5.24 -2.54
N ALA A 70 9.15 -6.53 -2.85
CA ALA A 70 9.17 -7.06 -4.23
C ALA A 70 7.75 -7.12 -4.86
N THR A 71 6.72 -7.31 -4.06
CA THR A 71 5.32 -7.37 -4.48
C THR A 71 4.41 -6.83 -3.38
N VAL A 72 3.19 -6.44 -3.73
CA VAL A 72 2.12 -6.23 -2.75
C VAL A 72 1.40 -7.55 -2.43
N PRO A 73 0.76 -7.69 -1.26
CA PRO A 73 -0.10 -8.82 -0.97
C PRO A 73 -1.22 -8.99 -2.01
N ALA A 74 -1.54 -10.24 -2.35
CA ALA A 74 -2.62 -10.57 -3.30
C ALA A 74 -4.02 -10.39 -2.70
N GLU A 75 -4.11 -10.23 -1.38
CA GLU A 75 -5.35 -10.21 -0.62
C GLU A 75 -5.47 -8.94 0.21
N MET A 76 -6.71 -8.47 0.37
CA MET A 76 -7.12 -7.31 1.17
C MET A 76 -7.87 -7.75 2.41
N ALA A 77 -7.71 -7.02 3.51
CA ALA A 77 -8.51 -7.20 4.71
C ALA A 77 -9.92 -6.66 4.48
N THR A 78 -10.94 -7.38 4.95
CA THR A 78 -12.31 -6.85 4.97
C THR A 78 -12.48 -5.78 6.05
N ALA A 79 -13.58 -5.02 5.96
CA ALA A 79 -13.92 -4.02 6.95
C ALA A 79 -14.08 -4.62 8.36
N GLU A 80 -14.68 -5.81 8.47
CA GLU A 80 -14.86 -6.53 9.72
C GLU A 80 -13.52 -6.89 10.36
N ARG A 81 -12.57 -7.38 9.56
CA ARG A 81 -11.22 -7.70 10.03
C ARG A 81 -10.48 -6.46 10.51
N ILE A 82 -10.55 -5.37 9.73
CA ILE A 82 -9.94 -4.08 10.10
C ILE A 82 -10.52 -3.54 11.41
N ALA A 83 -11.83 -3.70 11.63
CA ALA A 83 -12.48 -3.27 12.86
C ALA A 83 -12.04 -4.10 14.08
N ALA A 84 -11.83 -5.41 13.90
CA ALA A 84 -11.42 -6.32 14.98
C ALA A 84 -9.94 -6.19 15.38
N GLU A 85 -9.07 -5.76 14.46
CA GLU A 85 -7.62 -5.69 14.65
C GLU A 85 -7.17 -4.23 14.92
N ARG A 86 -7.52 -3.67 16.09
CA ARG A 86 -7.08 -2.31 16.52
C ARG A 86 -6.30 -2.35 17.85
N PRO A 87 -5.25 -1.52 18.02
CA PRO A 87 -4.60 -0.70 16.99
C PRO A 87 -3.79 -1.59 16.03
N TRP A 88 -3.70 -1.19 14.76
CA TRP A 88 -2.86 -1.90 13.79
C TRP A 88 -2.00 -0.91 13.06
N LEU A 89 -0.73 -1.29 12.89
CA LEU A 89 0.30 -0.54 12.21
C LEU A 89 0.94 -1.48 11.18
N GLY A 90 0.90 -1.07 9.91
CA GLY A 90 1.57 -1.80 8.84
C GLY A 90 3.07 -1.56 8.87
N ALA A 91 3.86 -2.61 8.67
CA ALA A 91 5.31 -2.49 8.48
C ALA A 91 5.67 -1.80 7.15
N TYR A 92 4.77 -1.87 6.16
CA TYR A 92 4.90 -1.21 4.87
C TYR A 92 3.74 -0.25 4.64
N ARG A 93 4.05 0.88 4.00
CA ARG A 93 3.07 1.83 3.48
C ARG A 93 3.46 2.29 2.09
N LEU A 94 2.57 2.17 1.12
CA LEU A 94 2.73 2.66 -0.25
C LEU A 94 1.73 3.78 -0.49
N THR A 95 2.25 4.95 -0.86
CA THR A 95 1.47 6.17 -1.09
C THR A 95 1.72 6.69 -2.51
N VAL A 96 0.68 7.16 -3.17
CA VAL A 96 0.75 7.90 -4.43
C VAL A 96 0.02 9.24 -4.27
N GLU A 97 0.68 10.33 -4.65
CA GLU A 97 0.22 11.71 -4.51
C GLU A 97 0.11 12.40 -5.87
N ALA A 98 -1.06 12.97 -6.18
CA ALA A 98 -1.35 13.62 -7.47
C ALA A 98 -2.42 14.74 -7.41
N PRO A 99 -2.18 15.92 -6.81
CA PRO A 99 -1.19 16.29 -5.79
C PRO A 99 -1.62 15.91 -4.37
N LEU A 100 -2.87 15.44 -4.19
CA LEU A 100 -3.37 14.84 -2.96
C LEU A 100 -3.11 13.33 -2.96
N VAL A 101 -3.22 12.68 -1.80
CA VAL A 101 -3.11 11.22 -1.68
C VAL A 101 -4.26 10.53 -2.44
N VAL A 102 -3.95 9.93 -3.59
CA VAL A 102 -4.89 9.21 -4.46
C VAL A 102 -4.83 7.70 -4.27
N LEU A 103 -3.74 7.18 -3.68
CA LEU A 103 -3.59 5.80 -3.28
C LEU A 103 -2.80 5.74 -1.98
N ASP A 104 -3.31 5.01 -0.98
CA ASP A 104 -2.62 4.76 0.28
C ASP A 104 -2.92 3.34 0.75
N LEU A 105 -1.89 2.50 0.74
CA LEU A 105 -1.96 1.08 1.05
C LEU A 105 -1.02 0.77 2.20
N CYS A 106 -1.49 0.01 3.18
CA CYS A 106 -0.66 -0.45 4.30
C CYS A 106 -0.73 -1.97 4.42
N TRP A 107 0.39 -2.62 4.74
CA TRP A 107 0.42 -4.05 5.07
C TRP A 107 1.61 -4.42 5.95
N SER A 108 1.62 -5.66 6.42
CA SER A 108 2.77 -6.31 7.06
C SER A 108 3.05 -7.63 6.34
N ASP A 109 4.23 -8.21 6.55
CA ASP A 109 4.57 -9.49 5.95
C ASP A 109 3.55 -10.57 6.30
N ASN A 110 3.12 -11.33 5.29
CA ASN A 110 2.11 -12.40 5.41
C ASN A 110 0.74 -11.95 5.95
N GLN A 111 0.44 -10.65 5.88
CA GLN A 111 -0.89 -10.13 6.23
C GLN A 111 -1.56 -9.54 4.98
N PRO A 112 -2.91 -9.63 4.89
CA PRO A 112 -3.62 -8.97 3.81
C PRO A 112 -3.44 -7.46 3.91
N LEU A 113 -3.39 -6.78 2.77
CA LEU A 113 -3.26 -5.34 2.76
C LEU A 113 -4.54 -4.64 3.22
N ARG A 114 -4.39 -3.39 3.59
CA ARG A 114 -5.50 -2.49 3.91
C ARG A 114 -5.44 -1.28 2.99
N ILE A 115 -6.57 -0.91 2.40
CA ILE A 115 -6.71 0.33 1.63
C ILE A 115 -7.10 1.43 2.61
N MET A 116 -6.25 2.44 2.76
CA MET A 116 -6.52 3.63 3.57
C MET A 116 -7.19 4.73 2.73
N SER A 117 -6.76 4.87 1.48
CA SER A 117 -7.35 5.78 0.49
C SER A 117 -7.18 5.20 -0.91
N TYR A 118 -8.19 5.39 -1.76
CA TYR A 118 -8.12 5.11 -3.19
C TYR A 118 -9.09 6.02 -3.95
N SER A 119 -8.58 6.73 -4.95
CA SER A 119 -9.38 7.53 -5.88
C SER A 119 -8.90 7.32 -7.32
N ARG A 120 -9.85 7.27 -8.25
CA ARG A 120 -9.55 7.12 -9.69
C ARG A 120 -9.26 8.47 -10.33
N GLY A 121 -8.44 8.48 -11.38
CA GLY A 121 -8.15 9.69 -12.13
C GLY A 121 -7.08 9.51 -13.20
N ALA A 122 -6.74 10.61 -13.89
CA ALA A 122 -5.73 10.63 -14.94
C ALA A 122 -4.33 10.17 -14.45
N TRP A 123 -4.04 10.35 -13.16
CA TRP A 123 -2.79 9.92 -12.52
C TRP A 123 -2.46 8.44 -12.75
N GLU A 124 -3.48 7.57 -12.91
CA GLU A 124 -3.29 6.14 -13.17
C GLU A 124 -2.44 5.90 -14.44
N GLN A 125 -2.56 6.78 -15.44
CA GLN A 125 -1.85 6.70 -16.73
C GLN A 125 -0.36 7.03 -16.62
N LEU A 126 0.06 7.73 -15.58
CA LEU A 126 1.47 8.08 -15.36
C LEU A 126 2.26 6.92 -14.75
N LEU A 127 1.59 6.02 -14.04
CA LEU A 127 2.20 4.82 -13.47
C LEU A 127 2.26 3.66 -14.46
N LEU A 128 1.17 3.45 -15.18
CA LEU A 128 1.03 2.33 -16.10
C LEU A 128 1.89 2.58 -17.35
N PRO A 129 2.53 1.52 -17.90
CA PRO A 129 3.23 1.61 -19.18
C PRO A 129 2.26 1.81 -20.35
#